data_AF-A0A7C8ISS8-F1
#
_entry.id   AF-A0A7C8ISS8-F1
#
_cell.length_a   1.000
_cell.length_b   1.000
_cell.length_c   1.000
_cell.angle_alpha   90.00
_cell.angle_beta   90.00
_cell.angle_gamma   90.00
#
_symmetry.space_group_name_H-M   'P 1'
#
loop_
_entity.id
_entity.type
_entity.pdbx_description
1 polymer ?
#
loop_
_entity_poly.entity_id
_entity_poly.type
_entity_poly.pdbx_seq_one_letter_code
_entity_poly.pdbx_strand_id
1 'polypeptide(L)'
;MFAAKTLAMFIVATAVPLAAASPTNDTAIQGIDFWGQFCDDTGCSRNCGRSVRISNPGCLNEPGRRSIRFHGANVGKGDYALVVSPSGSCPCQSSCSSVPHGTRCWSISNYRNARSFRFISGHCNRNNC
;
A
#
# COMPACT_ATOMS: atom_id res chain seq x y z
N MET A 1 -29.92 -27.81 70.74
CA MET A 1 -29.74 -27.80 69.27
C MET A 1 -29.94 -26.37 68.78
N PHE A 2 -28.88 -25.65 68.42
CA PHE A 2 -28.99 -24.36 67.72
C PHE A 2 -27.99 -24.39 66.56
N ALA A 3 -28.54 -24.38 65.34
CA ALA A 3 -27.82 -24.63 64.10
C ALA A 3 -27.22 -23.32 63.54
N ALA A 4 -25.91 -23.34 63.30
CA ALA A 4 -25.22 -22.31 62.54
C ALA A 4 -25.55 -22.46 61.04
N LYS A 5 -25.94 -21.37 60.38
CA LYS A 5 -26.22 -21.36 58.94
C LYS A 5 -25.28 -20.36 58.25
N THR A 6 -24.28 -20.91 57.60
CA THR A 6 -23.23 -20.21 56.84
C THR A 6 -23.81 -19.59 55.58
N LEU A 7 -23.53 -18.30 55.33
CA LEU A 7 -23.87 -17.60 54.09
C LEU A 7 -22.65 -17.64 53.15
N ALA A 8 -22.82 -18.23 51.97
CA ALA A 8 -21.82 -18.27 50.91
C ALA A 8 -21.95 -17.03 50.00
N MET A 9 -20.85 -16.32 49.77
CA MET A 9 -20.73 -15.24 48.78
C MET A 9 -20.47 -15.84 47.39
N PHE A 10 -21.25 -15.41 46.40
CA PHE A 10 -21.03 -15.73 44.98
C PHE A 10 -20.37 -14.54 44.28
N ILE A 11 -19.19 -14.77 43.71
CA ILE A 11 -18.45 -13.79 42.91
C ILE A 11 -18.85 -14.00 41.45
N VAL A 12 -19.45 -12.98 40.82
CA VAL A 12 -19.83 -13.00 39.40
C VAL A 12 -18.65 -12.50 38.57
N ALA A 13 -18.06 -13.38 37.76
CA ALA A 13 -17.06 -13.01 36.76
C ALA A 13 -17.77 -12.62 35.45
N THR A 14 -17.67 -11.36 35.04
CA THR A 14 -18.17 -10.89 33.74
C THR A 14 -17.13 -11.19 32.66
N ALA A 15 -17.45 -12.14 31.77
CA ALA A 15 -16.62 -12.46 30.61
C ALA A 15 -16.80 -11.40 29.51
N VAL A 16 -15.68 -10.83 29.04
CA VAL A 16 -15.64 -9.90 27.90
C VAL A 16 -15.54 -10.73 26.61
N PRO A 17 -16.37 -10.49 25.57
CA PRO A 17 -16.27 -11.27 24.35
C PRO A 17 -15.02 -10.85 23.55
N LEU A 18 -14.15 -11.81 23.22
CA LEU A 18 -13.11 -11.63 22.21
C LEU A 18 -13.78 -11.55 20.85
N ALA A 19 -13.73 -10.38 20.20
CA ALA A 19 -14.09 -10.25 18.81
C ALA A 19 -13.12 -11.10 17.96
N ALA A 20 -13.64 -12.15 17.34
CA ALA A 20 -12.92 -12.93 16.35
C ALA A 20 -12.71 -12.05 15.10
N ALA A 21 -11.46 -11.63 14.86
CA ALA A 21 -11.09 -11.04 13.58
C ALA A 21 -11.26 -12.09 12.48
N SER A 22 -12.01 -11.75 11.43
CA SER A 22 -12.24 -12.64 10.28
C SER A 22 -10.92 -12.92 9.55
N PRO A 23 -10.71 -14.11 8.99
CA PRO A 23 -9.55 -14.38 8.16
C PRO A 23 -9.64 -13.52 6.90
N THR A 24 -8.69 -12.61 6.71
CA THR A 24 -8.44 -12.01 5.39
C THR A 24 -8.07 -13.15 4.46
N ASN A 25 -8.87 -13.36 3.42
CA ASN A 25 -8.56 -14.31 2.35
C ASN A 25 -7.39 -13.75 1.53
N ASP A 26 -6.19 -13.80 2.09
CA ASP A 26 -4.95 -13.61 1.36
C ASP A 26 -4.77 -14.84 0.46
N THR A 27 -5.45 -14.84 -0.68
CA THR A 27 -4.87 -15.48 -1.86
C THR A 27 -3.52 -14.81 -2.04
N ALA A 28 -2.47 -15.47 -1.53
CA ALA A 28 -1.10 -15.14 -1.85
C ALA A 28 -0.97 -15.26 -3.37
N ILE A 29 -1.20 -14.16 -4.08
CA ILE A 29 -0.57 -13.92 -5.37
C ILE A 29 0.89 -14.19 -5.06
N GLN A 30 1.46 -15.30 -5.57
CA GLN A 30 2.86 -15.62 -5.39
C GLN A 30 3.63 -14.35 -5.75
N GLY A 31 4.13 -13.68 -4.70
CA GLY A 31 4.43 -12.27 -4.75
C GLY A 31 5.51 -12.07 -5.78
N ILE A 32 5.12 -11.54 -6.94
CA ILE A 32 6.11 -11.16 -7.92
C ILE A 32 6.70 -9.85 -7.43
N ASP A 33 7.55 -9.98 -6.43
CA ASP A 33 7.94 -8.86 -5.60
C ASP A 33 9.10 -8.14 -6.25
N PHE A 34 8.81 -6.90 -6.59
CA PHE A 34 9.80 -5.91 -6.89
C PHE A 34 9.43 -4.62 -6.17
N TRP A 35 10.42 -3.76 -6.04
CA TRP A 35 10.33 -2.55 -5.26
C TRP A 35 10.59 -1.33 -6.14
N GLY A 36 9.92 -0.23 -5.81
CA GLY A 36 10.14 1.08 -6.43
C GLY A 36 10.73 2.07 -5.43
N GLN A 37 11.61 2.95 -5.88
CA GLN A 37 12.03 4.15 -5.14
C GLN A 37 11.73 5.37 -5.98
N PHE A 38 11.10 6.38 -5.40
CA PHE A 38 10.88 7.64 -6.09
C PHE A 38 12.12 8.53 -5.97
N CYS A 39 12.59 9.07 -7.09
CA CYS A 39 13.80 9.89 -7.17
C CYS A 39 13.47 11.28 -7.74
N ASP A 40 14.34 12.24 -7.46
CA ASP A 40 14.13 13.65 -7.83
C ASP A 40 14.58 13.98 -9.25
N ASP A 41 15.37 13.12 -9.88
CA ASP A 41 15.80 13.25 -11.27
C ASP A 41 15.03 12.32 -12.20
N THR A 42 15.24 12.44 -13.52
CA THR A 42 14.67 11.51 -14.52
C THR A 42 15.53 10.28 -14.75
N GLY A 43 16.75 10.24 -14.20
CA GLY A 43 17.74 9.17 -14.36
C GLY A 43 17.83 8.19 -13.19
N CYS A 44 16.90 8.23 -12.22
CA CYS A 44 16.85 7.31 -11.09
C CYS A 44 18.13 7.26 -10.23
N SER A 45 18.78 8.41 -10.05
CA SER A 45 20.10 8.49 -9.41
C SER A 45 20.18 9.47 -8.24
N ARG A 46 19.32 10.50 -8.21
CA ARG A 46 19.38 11.60 -7.24
C ARG A 46 18.26 11.49 -6.21
N ASN A 47 18.66 11.53 -4.93
CA ASN A 47 17.77 11.61 -3.78
C ASN A 47 16.60 10.60 -3.80
N CYS A 48 16.90 9.36 -4.19
CA CYS A 48 15.91 8.30 -4.22
C CYS A 48 15.44 7.97 -2.79
N GLY A 49 14.13 8.00 -2.57
CA GLY A 49 13.51 7.75 -1.27
C GLY A 49 13.52 6.28 -0.85
N ARG A 50 12.64 5.95 0.10
CA ARG A 50 12.51 4.58 0.63
C ARG A 50 11.96 3.64 -0.44
N SER A 51 12.45 2.40 -0.44
CA SER A 51 11.90 1.34 -1.28
C SER A 51 10.51 0.93 -0.79
N VAL A 52 9.55 0.93 -1.71
CA VAL A 52 8.17 0.48 -1.48
C VAL A 52 7.88 -0.75 -2.33
N ARG A 53 7.13 -1.70 -1.78
CA ARG A 53 6.73 -2.91 -2.50
C ARG A 53 5.61 -2.56 -3.46
N ILE A 54 5.76 -2.91 -4.75
CA ILE A 54 4.79 -2.52 -5.79
C ILE A 54 3.43 -3.21 -5.60
N SER A 55 3.42 -4.45 -5.09
CA SER A 55 2.19 -5.21 -4.85
C SER A 55 1.37 -4.71 -3.66
N ASN A 56 1.96 -3.96 -2.71
CA ASN A 56 1.23 -3.42 -1.57
C ASN A 56 1.90 -2.18 -0.95
N PRO A 57 1.83 -1.00 -1.60
CA PRO A 57 2.46 0.20 -1.05
C PRO A 57 1.51 1.03 -0.19
N GLY A 58 0.20 0.83 -0.31
CA GLY A 58 -0.79 1.83 0.11
C GLY A 58 -0.68 3.12 -0.74
N CYS A 59 -1.09 4.24 -0.16
CA CYS A 59 -0.89 5.56 -0.76
C CYS A 59 0.47 6.15 -0.38
N LEU A 60 1.17 6.72 -1.36
CA LEU A 60 2.52 7.26 -1.23
C LEU A 60 2.50 8.77 -1.45
N ASN A 61 2.79 9.54 -0.41
CA ASN A 61 2.90 11.00 -0.49
C ASN A 61 4.29 11.41 -0.96
N GLU A 62 4.51 11.36 -2.26
CA GLU A 62 5.82 11.56 -2.91
C GLU A 62 5.79 12.75 -3.90
N PRO A 63 5.48 13.99 -3.44
CA PRO A 63 5.34 15.15 -4.33
C PRO A 63 6.65 15.52 -5.03
N GLY A 64 6.56 16.00 -6.27
CA GLY A 64 7.71 16.56 -7.01
C GLY A 64 8.72 15.54 -7.57
N ARG A 65 8.48 14.24 -7.36
CA ARG A 65 9.35 13.17 -7.86
C ARG A 65 9.29 13.05 -9.39
N ARG A 66 10.41 12.69 -9.99
CA ARG A 66 10.60 12.72 -11.46
C ARG A 66 10.91 11.36 -12.07
N SER A 67 11.33 10.37 -11.28
CA SER A 67 11.46 8.99 -11.73
C SER A 67 11.18 7.98 -10.63
N ILE A 68 10.94 6.73 -11.05
CA ILE A 68 10.83 5.57 -10.18
C ILE A 68 11.93 4.58 -10.55
N ARG A 69 12.78 4.25 -9.59
CA ARG A 69 13.81 3.22 -9.68
C ARG A 69 13.26 1.87 -9.25
N PHE A 70 13.09 0.96 -10.20
CA PHE A 70 12.68 -0.42 -9.92
C PHE A 70 13.88 -1.32 -9.64
N HIS A 71 13.75 -2.18 -8.65
CA HIS A 71 14.76 -3.15 -8.25
C HIS A 71 14.11 -4.41 -7.65
N GLY A 72 14.88 -5.49 -7.56
CA GLY A 72 14.39 -6.82 -7.17
C GLY A 72 14.56 -7.85 -8.29
N ALA A 73 14.30 -9.11 -7.97
CA ALA A 73 14.46 -10.22 -8.90
C ALA A 73 13.43 -10.20 -10.04
N ASN A 74 12.24 -9.66 -9.77
CA ASN A 74 11.09 -9.78 -10.68
C ASN A 74 10.62 -8.43 -11.25
N VAL A 75 11.54 -7.49 -11.48
CA VAL A 75 11.21 -6.17 -12.05
C VAL A 75 10.44 -6.35 -13.37
N GLY A 76 9.27 -5.72 -13.46
CA GLY A 76 8.44 -5.77 -14.65
C GLY A 76 7.71 -7.10 -14.86
N LYS A 77 7.57 -7.92 -13.83
CA LYS A 77 6.69 -9.08 -13.86
C LYS A 77 5.39 -8.77 -13.11
N GLY A 78 4.26 -9.14 -13.70
CA GLY A 78 2.92 -8.81 -13.23
C GLY A 78 2.37 -7.53 -13.86
N ASP A 79 1.05 -7.41 -13.88
CA ASP A 79 0.34 -6.25 -14.41
C ASP A 79 0.05 -5.29 -13.27
N TYR A 80 0.77 -4.17 -13.25
CA TYR A 80 0.58 -3.11 -12.27
C TYR A 80 0.39 -1.78 -12.99
N ALA A 81 -0.35 -0.88 -12.34
CA ALA A 81 -0.52 0.49 -12.78
C ALA A 81 -0.18 1.48 -11.66
N LEU A 82 0.34 2.64 -12.05
CA LEU A 82 0.61 3.77 -11.17
C LEU A 82 -0.54 4.77 -11.29
N VAL A 83 -1.31 4.89 -10.21
CA VAL A 83 -2.35 5.92 -10.03
C VAL A 83 -1.68 7.20 -9.53
N VAL A 84 -2.07 8.32 -10.13
CA VAL A 84 -1.56 9.66 -9.83
C VAL A 84 -2.68 10.52 -9.26
N SER A 85 -2.46 11.08 -8.08
CA SER A 85 -3.43 11.93 -7.39
C SER A 85 -2.91 13.38 -7.26
N PRO A 86 -3.78 14.39 -7.50
CA PRO A 86 -3.40 15.80 -7.41
C PRO A 86 -3.32 16.28 -5.96
N SER A 87 -3.82 15.50 -5.01
CA SER A 87 -3.79 15.80 -3.56
C SER A 87 -3.09 14.68 -2.80
N GLY A 88 -2.65 14.96 -1.56
CA GLY A 88 -2.10 13.95 -0.66
C GLY A 88 -3.15 12.90 -0.30
N SER A 89 -2.71 11.73 0.18
CA SER A 89 -3.57 10.61 0.63
C SER A 89 -4.41 9.93 -0.46
N CYS A 90 -4.10 10.16 -1.74
CA CYS A 90 -4.70 9.48 -2.89
C CYS A 90 -6.25 9.47 -2.92
N PRO A 91 -6.94 10.60 -2.71
CA PRO A 91 -8.41 10.64 -2.68
C PRO A 91 -9.07 10.26 -4.02
N CYS A 92 -8.39 10.56 -5.13
CA CYS A 92 -8.88 10.28 -6.48
C CYS A 92 -7.70 10.02 -7.44
N GLN A 93 -8.01 9.50 -8.62
CA GLN A 93 -7.09 9.23 -9.72
C GLN A 93 -7.27 10.30 -10.79
N SER A 94 -6.36 11.27 -10.87
CA SER A 94 -6.33 12.28 -11.95
C SER A 94 -5.72 11.74 -13.25
N SER A 95 -4.73 10.85 -13.11
CA SER A 95 -4.04 10.21 -14.22
C SER A 95 -3.60 8.81 -13.78
N CYS A 96 -3.34 7.95 -14.75
CA CYS A 96 -2.81 6.61 -14.49
C CYS A 96 -2.00 6.10 -15.67
N SER A 97 -0.99 5.29 -15.39
CA SER A 97 -0.19 4.61 -16.42
C SER A 97 0.22 3.23 -15.95
N SER A 98 0.24 2.28 -16.88
CA SER A 98 0.82 0.96 -16.64
C SER A 98 2.29 1.08 -16.25
N VAL A 99 2.71 0.25 -15.29
CA VAL A 99 4.11 0.12 -14.90
C VAL A 99 4.86 -0.54 -16.06
N PRO A 100 5.95 0.05 -16.56
CA PRO A 100 6.67 -0.49 -17.71
C PRO A 100 7.38 -1.80 -17.38
N HIS A 101 7.35 -2.73 -18.33
CA HIS A 101 8.05 -4.01 -18.23
C HIS A 101 9.52 -3.86 -18.65
N GLY A 102 10.42 -4.62 -18.01
CA GLY A 102 11.83 -4.72 -18.41
C GLY A 102 12.70 -3.48 -18.17
N THR A 103 12.15 -2.37 -17.65
CA THR A 103 12.93 -1.19 -17.27
C THR A 103 13.13 -1.10 -15.76
N ARG A 104 14.34 -0.70 -15.36
CA ARG A 104 14.68 -0.39 -13.97
C ARG A 104 14.58 1.09 -13.64
N CYS A 105 14.42 1.95 -14.64
CA CYS A 105 14.22 3.37 -14.45
C CYS A 105 13.05 3.85 -15.29
N TRP A 106 12.04 4.39 -14.63
CA TRP A 106 10.88 4.94 -15.29
C TRP A 106 10.74 6.42 -14.98
N SER A 107 10.83 7.25 -16.02
CA SER A 107 10.56 8.68 -15.89
C SER A 107 9.07 8.92 -15.68
N ILE A 108 8.75 9.62 -14.59
CA ILE A 108 7.40 10.10 -14.25
C ILE A 108 7.33 11.63 -14.27
N SER A 109 8.26 12.30 -14.98
CA SER A 109 8.34 13.77 -15.07
C SER A 109 7.06 14.44 -15.57
N ASN A 110 6.21 13.69 -16.30
CA ASN A 110 4.92 14.17 -16.77
C ASN A 110 3.92 14.41 -15.61
N TYR A 111 4.18 13.82 -14.44
CA TYR A 111 3.34 13.93 -13.24
C TYR A 111 3.91 14.89 -12.20
N ARG A 112 4.66 15.93 -12.61
CA ARG A 112 5.31 16.90 -11.70
C ARG A 112 4.37 17.59 -10.71
N ASN A 113 3.08 17.70 -11.03
CA ASN A 113 2.07 18.33 -10.18
C ASN A 113 1.39 17.33 -9.23
N ALA A 114 1.74 16.04 -9.31
CA ALA A 114 1.20 15.03 -8.43
C ALA A 114 1.64 15.27 -6.99
N ARG A 115 0.74 15.00 -6.06
CA ARG A 115 1.00 15.07 -4.62
C ARG A 115 1.10 13.70 -3.98
N SER A 116 0.44 12.71 -4.57
CA SER A 116 0.57 11.32 -4.13
C SER A 116 0.39 10.33 -5.28
N PHE A 117 0.89 9.11 -5.04
CA PHE A 117 0.90 8.01 -5.97
C PHE A 117 0.41 6.74 -5.28
N ARG A 118 -0.19 5.82 -6.05
CA ARG A 118 -0.56 4.50 -5.56
C ARG A 118 -0.31 3.48 -6.66
N PHE A 119 0.37 2.38 -6.34
CA PHE A 119 0.41 1.23 -7.24
C PHE A 119 -0.84 0.38 -7.01
N ILE A 120 -1.43 -0.10 -8.09
CA ILE A 120 -2.55 -1.04 -8.09
C ILE A 120 -2.22 -2.22 -8.99
N SER A 121 -2.76 -3.40 -8.70
CA SER A 121 -2.74 -4.53 -9.62
C SER A 121 -3.77 -4.31 -10.74
N GLY A 122 -3.46 -4.82 -11.93
CA GLY A 122 -4.30 -4.70 -13.11
C GLY A 122 -4.08 -3.38 -13.86
N HIS A 123 -5.18 -2.72 -14.23
CA HIS A 123 -5.20 -1.62 -15.19
C HIS A 123 -5.78 -0.33 -14.61
N CYS A 124 -5.56 0.76 -15.34
CA CYS A 124 -6.04 2.09 -14.99
C CYS A 124 -7.57 2.20 -15.07
N ASN A 125 -8.16 2.82 -14.06
CA ASN A 125 -9.57 3.22 -14.10
C ASN A 125 -9.73 4.53 -14.90
N ARG A 126 -10.98 5.02 -15.04
CA ARG A 126 -11.22 6.38 -15.55
C ARG A 126 -10.79 7.42 -14.53
N ASN A 127 -10.48 8.63 -15.01
CA ASN A 127 -10.28 9.79 -14.13
C ASN A 127 -11.53 10.00 -13.27
N ASN A 128 -11.35 10.09 -11.95
CA ASN A 128 -12.41 10.35 -10.98
C ASN A 128 -12.06 11.50 -10.03
N CYS A 129 -11.11 12.34 -10.44
CA CYS A 129 -11.00 13.74 -10.09
C CYS A 129 -11.68 14.57 -11.22
#